data_AF-A0A914RHG7-F1
#
_entry.id   AF-A0A914RHG7-F1
#
_cell.length_a   1.000
_cell.length_b   1.000
_cell.length_c   1.000
_cell.angle_alpha   90.00
_cell.angle_beta   90.00
_cell.angle_gamma   90.00
#
_symmetry.space_group_name_H-M   'P 1'
#
loop_
_entity.id
_entity.type
_entity.pdbx_description
1 polymer ?
#
loop_
_entity_poly.entity_id
_entity_poly.type
_entity_poly.pdbx_seq_one_letter_code
_entity_poly.pdbx_strand_id
1 'polypeptide(L)'
;LKSFVFKEYRVLVPLALDEYRRGQLFAVAEASKNETGGGEGVEEFTSSMIKPGETISGIYTLKFYRLKSKSPWILRKLLPDGAFILREDCWNAYPYCKTILTVLPSDLFTRIS
;
A
#
# COMPACT_ATOMS: atom_id res chain seq x y z
N LEU A 1 -16.54 -17.27 10.69
CA LEU A 1 -16.43 -15.96 11.38
C LEU A 1 -15.12 -15.29 10.94
N LYS A 2 -15.16 -14.08 10.37
CA LYS A 2 -13.94 -13.29 10.15
C LYS A 2 -13.53 -12.68 11.48
N SER A 3 -12.37 -13.05 12.00
CA SER A 3 -11.78 -12.44 13.20
C SER A 3 -10.75 -11.41 12.76
N PHE A 4 -10.81 -10.21 13.33
CA PHE A 4 -9.91 -9.10 13.01
C PHE A 4 -8.89 -8.96 14.14
N VAL A 5 -7.63 -8.69 13.76
CA VAL A 5 -6.55 -8.39 14.72
C VAL A 5 -6.12 -6.95 14.52
N PHE A 6 -6.20 -6.16 15.58
CA PHE A 6 -5.77 -4.76 15.58
C PHE A 6 -4.47 -4.62 16.36
N LYS A 7 -3.48 -3.95 15.76
CA LYS A 7 -2.19 -3.63 16.39
C LYS A 7 -1.79 -2.21 16.03
N GLU A 8 -1.35 -1.45 17.02
CA GLU A 8 -0.77 -0.11 16.84
C GLU A 8 0.74 -0.19 17.03
N TYR A 9 1.50 0.29 16.04
CA TYR A 9 2.95 0.37 16.09
C TYR A 9 3.36 1.83 16.28
N ARG A 10 4.01 2.14 17.41
CA ARG A 10 4.55 3.48 17.69
C ARG A 10 6.05 3.49 17.40
N VAL A 11 6.44 4.13 16.31
CA VAL A 11 7.83 4.25 15.88
C VAL A 11 8.34 5.63 16.28
N LEU A 12 9.17 5.69 17.32
CA LEU A 12 9.84 6.94 17.70
C LEU A 12 11.00 7.21 16.74
N VAL A 13 11.05 8.40 16.17
CA VAL A 13 12.10 8.83 15.25
C VAL A 13 12.74 10.12 15.78
N PRO A 14 14.07 10.27 15.73
CA PRO A 14 14.76 11.48 16.20
C PRO A 14 14.76 12.57 15.13
N LEU A 15 13.58 12.93 14.63
CA LEU A 15 13.38 13.92 13.56
C LEU A 15 12.31 14.94 13.97
N ALA A 16 12.49 16.19 13.57
CA ALA A 16 11.41 17.17 13.62
C ALA A 16 10.30 16.81 12.60
N LEU A 17 9.10 17.37 12.77
CA LEU A 17 7.94 17.03 11.92
C LEU A 17 8.15 17.38 10.44
N ASP A 18 8.85 18.48 10.15
CA ASP A 18 9.15 18.91 8.79
C ASP A 18 10.23 18.05 8.14
N GLU A 19 11.20 17.57 8.92
CA GLU A 19 12.23 16.62 8.48
C GLU A 19 11.59 15.27 8.18
N TYR A 20 10.71 14.80 9.07
CA TYR A 20 9.97 13.56 8.86
C TYR A 20 9.11 13.63 7.60
N ARG A 21 8.42 14.75 7.34
CA ARG A 21 7.62 14.94 6.12
C ARG A 21 8.46 14.75 4.85
N ARG A 22 9.63 15.38 4.80
CA ARG A 22 10.55 15.29 3.66
C ARG A 22 11.13 13.88 3.53
N GLY A 23 11.57 13.30 4.65
CA GLY A 23 12.13 11.95 4.71
C GLY A 23 11.12 10.88 4.31
N GLN A 24 9.86 10.98 4.74
CA GLN A 24 8.80 10.03 4.39
C GLN A 24 8.51 10.06 2.88
N LEU A 25 8.37 11.24 2.28
CA LEU A 25 8.12 11.35 0.84
C LEU A 25 9.28 10.75 0.03
N PHE A 26 10.53 11.03 0.42
CA PHE A 26 11.71 10.43 -0.20
C PHE A 26 11.72 8.91 -0.03
N ALA A 27 11.55 8.39 1.18
CA ALA A 27 11.58 6.97 1.48
C ALA A 27 10.46 6.20 0.74
N VAL A 28 9.26 6.77 0.66
CA VAL A 28 8.16 6.18 -0.12
C VAL A 28 8.52 6.16 -1.60
N ALA A 29 9.05 7.25 -2.16
CA ALA A 29 9.45 7.29 -3.57
C ALA A 29 10.58 6.30 -3.88
N GLU A 30 11.59 6.19 -3.01
CA GLU A 30 12.71 5.26 -3.16
C GLU A 30 12.28 3.80 -3.01
N ALA A 31 11.47 3.49 -1.99
CA ALA A 31 10.90 2.15 -1.82
C ALA A 31 10.02 1.76 -3.02
N SER A 32 9.27 2.71 -3.58
CA SER A 32 8.45 2.48 -4.77
C SER A 32 9.32 2.12 -5.98
N LYS A 33 10.42 2.83 -6.22
CA LYS A 33 11.35 2.53 -7.33
C LYS A 33 11.93 1.12 -7.26
N ASN A 34 12.19 0.62 -6.05
CA ASN A 34 12.75 -0.71 -5.84
C ASN A 34 11.72 -1.83 -6.00
N GLU A 35 10.42 -1.50 -5.97
CA GLU A 35 9.32 -2.46 -6.03
C GLU A 35 8.45 -2.33 -7.30
N THR A 36 8.68 -1.28 -8.11
CA THR A 36 7.93 -1.02 -9.35
C THR A 36 8.04 -2.16 -10.36
N GLY A 37 6.88 -2.77 -10.67
CA GLY A 37 6.69 -3.69 -11.78
C GLY A 37 5.37 -3.37 -12.49
N GLY A 38 5.47 -2.81 -13.71
CA GLY A 38 4.39 -2.41 -14.62
C GLY A 38 2.94 -2.62 -14.13
N GLY A 39 2.24 -1.51 -13.88
CA GLY A 39 0.85 -1.48 -13.41
C GLY A 39 0.53 -0.43 -12.33
N GLU A 40 1.49 0.43 -11.96
CA GLU A 40 1.28 1.45 -10.92
C GLU A 40 0.65 2.74 -11.48
N GLY A 41 -0.16 3.41 -10.67
CA GLY A 41 -0.81 4.69 -10.99
C GLY A 41 -0.73 5.68 -9.85
N VAL A 42 -0.68 6.98 -10.18
CA VAL A 42 -0.64 8.10 -9.22
C VAL A 42 -1.64 9.14 -9.65
N GLU A 43 -2.51 9.56 -8.74
CA GLU A 43 -3.55 10.56 -8.99
C GLU A 43 -3.72 11.47 -7.78
N GLU A 44 -4.13 12.72 -7.99
CA GLU A 44 -4.52 13.60 -6.88
C GLU A 44 -5.93 13.24 -6.40
N PHE A 45 -6.18 13.37 -5.10
CA PHE A 45 -7.52 13.16 -4.54
C PHE A 45 -7.88 14.23 -3.51
N THR A 46 -9.19 14.46 -3.37
CA THR A 46 -9.80 15.20 -2.25
C THR A 46 -11.05 14.47 -1.83
N SER A 47 -11.18 14.10 -0.55
CA SER A 47 -12.31 13.31 -0.07
C SER A 47 -12.56 13.44 1.42
N SER A 48 -13.83 13.44 1.82
CA SER A 48 -14.30 13.36 3.21
C SER A 48 -14.57 11.93 3.69
N MET A 49 -14.44 10.93 2.81
CA MET A 49 -14.71 9.52 3.12
C MET A 49 -13.49 8.77 3.69
N ILE A 50 -12.30 9.34 3.58
CA ILE A 50 -11.04 8.66 3.96
C ILE A 50 -10.79 8.77 5.47
N LYS A 51 -11.06 9.94 6.04
CA LYS A 51 -10.96 10.24 7.48
C LYS A 51 -12.30 10.80 7.96
N PRO A 52 -13.04 10.07 8.82
CA PRO A 52 -14.35 10.52 9.29
C PRO A 52 -14.28 11.91 9.92
N GLY A 53 -15.16 12.81 9.49
CA GLY A 53 -15.27 14.17 10.02
C GLY A 53 -14.30 15.19 9.42
N GLU A 54 -13.43 14.80 8.48
CA GLU A 54 -12.45 15.71 7.87
C GLU A 54 -12.39 15.52 6.34
N THR A 55 -12.42 16.64 5.61
CA THR A 55 -12.07 16.64 4.17
C THR A 55 -10.57 16.75 4.04
N ILE A 56 -9.94 15.73 3.46
CA ILE A 56 -8.50 15.69 3.26
C ILE A 56 -8.16 15.60 1.77
N SER A 57 -7.05 16.23 1.40
CA SER A 57 -6.49 16.22 0.04
C SER A 57 -5.07 15.69 0.08
N GLY A 58 -4.67 15.02 -1.01
CA GLY A 58 -3.33 14.45 -1.10
C GLY A 58 -3.14 13.64 -2.37
N ILE A 59 -2.21 12.71 -2.30
CA ILE A 59 -1.83 11.85 -3.41
C ILE A 59 -2.37 10.44 -3.18
N TYR A 60 -3.10 9.94 -4.16
CA TYR A 60 -3.54 8.57 -4.25
C TYR A 60 -2.54 7.78 -5.11
N THR A 61 -2.16 6.59 -4.64
CA THR A 61 -1.34 5.67 -5.43
C THR A 61 -1.96 4.29 -5.46
N LEU A 62 -2.00 3.69 -6.65
CA LEU A 62 -2.40 2.30 -6.88
C LEU A 62 -1.15 1.50 -7.24
N LYS A 63 -0.86 0.43 -6.50
CA LYS A 63 0.27 -0.46 -6.80
C LYS A 63 -0.10 -1.93 -6.79
N PHE A 64 0.64 -2.72 -7.58
CA PHE A 64 0.50 -4.18 -7.62
C PHE A 64 1.81 -4.85 -7.23
N TYR A 65 1.84 -5.45 -6.04
CA TYR A 65 3.00 -6.20 -5.57
C TYR A 65 2.91 -7.66 -6.00
N ARG A 66 3.92 -8.15 -6.72
CA ARG A 66 4.04 -9.56 -7.15
C ARG A 66 5.02 -10.28 -6.23
N LEU A 67 4.50 -10.96 -5.20
CA LEU A 67 5.29 -11.46 -4.08
C LEU A 67 5.71 -12.94 -4.21
N LYS A 68 5.30 -13.65 -5.27
CA LYS A 68 5.49 -15.11 -5.35
C LYS A 68 6.95 -15.51 -5.21
N SER A 69 7.87 -14.87 -5.92
CA SER A 69 9.31 -15.16 -5.83
C SER A 69 9.91 -14.82 -4.46
N LYS A 70 9.40 -13.76 -3.80
CA LYS A 70 9.83 -13.27 -2.47
C LYS A 70 9.19 -14.03 -1.30
N SER A 71 8.19 -14.89 -1.54
CA SER A 71 7.44 -15.59 -0.50
C SER A 71 8.11 -16.88 -0.04
N PRO A 72 7.93 -17.31 1.23
CA PRO A 72 8.40 -18.60 1.75
C PRO A 72 7.98 -19.79 0.88
N TRP A 73 8.87 -20.78 0.74
CA TRP A 73 8.69 -21.90 -0.20
C TRP A 73 7.40 -22.68 0.01
N ILE A 74 7.01 -22.89 1.27
CA ILE A 74 5.80 -23.63 1.66
C ILE A 74 4.56 -22.94 1.11
N LEU A 75 4.47 -21.61 1.25
CA LEU A 75 3.34 -20.83 0.75
C LEU A 75 3.24 -20.95 -0.77
N ARG A 76 4.38 -20.86 -1.48
CA ARG A 76 4.43 -20.98 -2.96
C ARG A 76 3.91 -22.30 -3.48
N LYS A 77 3.95 -23.37 -2.67
CA LYS A 77 3.42 -24.69 -3.02
C LYS A 77 1.95 -24.86 -2.66
N LEU A 78 1.49 -24.16 -1.62
CA LEU A 78 0.14 -24.31 -1.09
C LEU A 78 -0.89 -23.39 -1.77
N LEU A 79 -0.48 -22.17 -2.12
CA LEU A 79 -1.39 -21.13 -2.60
C LEU A 79 -1.33 -20.97 -4.13
N PRO A 80 -2.45 -20.59 -4.78
CA PRO A 80 -2.47 -20.31 -6.21
C PRO A 80 -1.71 -19.01 -6.54
N ASP A 81 -1.28 -18.85 -7.79
CA ASP A 81 -0.44 -17.73 -8.24
C ASP A 81 -1.07 -16.36 -7.97
N GLY A 82 -2.38 -16.23 -8.17
CA GLY A 82 -3.11 -14.99 -7.89
C GLY A 82 -3.10 -14.57 -6.41
N ALA A 83 -2.92 -15.51 -5.47
CA ALA A 83 -2.83 -15.20 -4.05
C ALA A 83 -1.56 -14.39 -3.68
N PHE A 84 -0.57 -14.36 -4.58
CA PHE A 84 0.68 -13.64 -4.38
C PHE A 84 0.67 -12.24 -5.01
N ILE A 85 -0.48 -11.77 -5.50
CA ILE A 85 -0.60 -10.44 -6.05
C ILE A 85 -1.47 -9.60 -5.14
N LEU A 86 -0.83 -8.61 -4.54
CA LEU A 86 -1.49 -7.64 -3.67
C LEU A 86 -1.75 -6.36 -4.45
N ARG A 87 -2.99 -5.88 -4.38
CA ARG A 87 -3.36 -4.52 -4.74
C ARG A 87 -3.22 -3.64 -3.51
N GLU A 88 -2.46 -2.57 -3.64
CA GLU A 88 -2.34 -1.50 -2.67
C GLU A 88 -3.10 -0.27 -3.16
N ASP A 89 -4.10 0.16 -2.40
CA ASP A 89 -4.72 1.47 -2.54
C ASP A 89 -4.22 2.35 -1.38
N CYS A 90 -3.48 3.42 -1.70
CA CYS A 90 -2.86 4.30 -0.69
C CYS A 90 -3.33 5.74 -0.87
N TRP A 91 -3.85 6.36 0.19
CA TRP A 91 -4.25 7.76 0.27
C TRP A 91 -3.32 8.50 1.23
N ASN A 92 -2.30 9.15 0.66
CA ASN A 92 -1.32 9.91 1.42
C ASN A 92 -1.72 11.39 1.48
N ALA A 93 -2.21 11.82 2.64
CA ALA A 93 -2.60 13.19 2.96
C ALA A 93 -1.89 13.63 4.25
N TYR A 94 -0.56 13.80 4.16
CA TYR A 94 0.31 14.10 5.30
C TYR A 94 -0.31 15.13 6.28
N PRO A 95 -0.31 14.84 7.61
CA PRO A 95 0.38 13.74 8.29
C PRO A 95 -0.40 12.41 8.31
N TYR A 96 -1.60 12.37 7.73
CA TYR A 96 -2.43 11.18 7.70
C TYR A 96 -2.19 10.36 6.44
N CYS A 97 -2.03 9.05 6.58
CA CYS A 97 -1.92 8.14 5.45
C CYS A 97 -2.78 6.93 5.73
N LYS A 98 -3.59 6.52 4.76
CA LYS A 98 -4.37 5.29 4.82
C LYS A 98 -3.98 4.39 3.67
N THR A 99 -3.66 3.14 3.98
CA THR A 99 -3.30 2.14 2.99
C THR A 99 -4.17 0.91 3.19
N ILE A 100 -4.75 0.40 2.12
CA ILE A 100 -5.54 -0.82 2.11
C ILE A 100 -4.85 -1.80 1.16
N LEU A 101 -4.51 -2.98 1.69
CA LEU A 101 -3.98 -4.09 0.92
C LEU A 101 -5.06 -5.14 0.72
N THR A 102 -5.29 -5.54 -0.52
CA THR A 102 -6.20 -6.62 -0.88
C THR A 102 -5.52 -7.62 -1.79
N VAL A 103 -5.89 -8.90 -1.69
CA VAL A 103 -5.49 -9.89 -2.68
C VAL A 103 -6.34 -9.66 -3.94
N LEU A 104 -5.71 -9.64 -5.11
CA LEU A 104 -6.46 -9.52 -6.35
C LEU A 104 -7.38 -10.73 -6.54
N PRO A 105 -8.66 -10.53 -6.92
CA PRO A 105 -9.51 -11.63 -7.35
C PRO A 105 -8.87 -12.36 -8.53
N SER A 106 -8.97 -13.68 -8.54
CA SER A 106 -8.49 -14.58 -9.60
C SER A 106 -8.93 -14.16 -11.01
N ASP A 107 -10.07 -13.49 -11.09
CA ASP A 107 -10.78 -13.15 -12.32
C ASP A 107 -10.26 -11.85 -12.96
N LEU A 108 -9.56 -11.00 -12.19
CA LEU A 108 -8.82 -9.84 -12.70
C LEU A 108 -7.38 -10.18 -13.09
N PHE A 109 -6.85 -11.31 -12.61
CA PHE A 109 -5.47 -11.73 -12.87
C PHE A 109 -5.17 -11.89 -14.37
N THR A 110 -6.11 -12.43 -15.13
CA THR A 110 -6.00 -12.63 -16.60
C THR A 110 -5.97 -11.33 -17.41
N ARG A 111 -6.31 -10.17 -16.81
CA ARG A 111 -6.29 -8.87 -17.51
C ARG A 111 -5.01 -8.06 -17.29
N ILE A 112 -4.17 -8.47 -16.34
CA ILE A 112 -2.95 -7.75 -15.91
C ILE A 112 -1.69 -8.58 -16.20
N SER A 113 -1.85 -9.79 -16.77
CA SER A 113 -0.78 -10.68 -17.24
C SER A 113 -0.44 -10.45 -18.71
#